data_AF-A0AAU8JXP2-F1
#
_entry.id   AF-A0AAU8JXP2-F1
#
_cell.length_a   1.000
_cell.length_b   1.000
_cell.length_c   1.000
_cell.angle_alpha   90.00
_cell.angle_beta   90.00
_cell.angle_gamma   90.00
#
_symmetry.space_group_name_H-M   'P 1'
#
loop_
_entity.id
_entity.type
_entity.pdbx_description
1 polymer ?
#
loop_
_entity_poly.entity_id
_entity_poly.type
_entity_poly.pdbx_seq_one_letter_code
_entity_poly.pdbx_strand_id
1 'polypeptide(L)'
;MPGAQASRARVARRIATAAAYGGGGLGLLGVGLAGVLLTESRLAIRAIGILDGDPPRADGVYGAAFADPAQAADPLVLAFLGDSTAAGLGVARGGETPGALLSAGLASVAERRVRLVNVAKSGSRSADLALQVAQALQHRPRVAVIMVGANDVTRHSPAATCVRALGDAVRTLRLAGCDVVVGTCPDLGTIKPVRPPLRWVARRLSRQLAAAQTIAVVEAGGRTVSLGSLLGPEFAARPEMFASDRYHPSAQGYATAAMALLPSLCAALDLWPEETGGAAVEPEAVLPVAVAAAAAAGRSGTEVAAAGPDTGVWRWALIKHRLRLGLPGAEQLRTASANSHPGTGDVRAT
;
A
#
# COMPACT_ATOMS: atom_id res chain seq x y z
N MET A 1 25.07 -4.49 56.20
CA MET A 1 25.49 -4.80 54.82
C MET A 1 25.85 -3.50 54.07
N PRO A 2 27.09 -3.00 54.20
CA PRO A 2 27.50 -1.68 53.68
C PRO A 2 27.74 -1.61 52.16
N GLY A 3 27.88 -2.75 51.48
CA GLY A 3 28.24 -2.81 50.06
C GLY A 3 27.14 -2.38 49.07
N ALA A 4 25.86 -2.53 49.45
CA ALA A 4 24.73 -2.22 48.56
C ALA A 4 24.47 -0.70 48.44
N GLN A 5 24.69 0.07 49.52
CA GLN A 5 24.57 1.53 49.51
C GLN A 5 25.71 2.19 48.72
N ALA A 6 26.94 1.68 48.84
CA ALA A 6 28.10 2.18 48.09
C ALA A 6 28.02 1.87 46.58
N SER A 7 27.30 0.81 46.18
CA SER A 7 27.03 0.48 44.78
C SER A 7 25.98 1.43 44.17
N ARG A 8 24.87 1.66 44.87
CA ARG A 8 23.81 2.60 44.44
C ARG A 8 24.31 4.05 44.33
N ALA A 9 25.18 4.48 45.25
CA ALA A 9 25.80 5.80 45.20
C ALA A 9 26.72 6.00 43.98
N ARG A 10 27.46 4.96 43.56
CA ARG A 10 28.30 5.01 42.35
C ARG A 10 27.50 5.01 41.06
N VAL A 11 26.39 4.27 41.00
CA VAL A 11 25.47 4.28 39.85
C VAL A 11 24.77 5.63 39.73
N ALA A 12 24.26 6.19 40.84
CA ALA A 12 23.66 7.52 40.85
C ALA A 12 24.66 8.62 40.44
N ARG A 13 25.92 8.53 40.92
CA ARG A 13 26.97 9.48 40.56
C ARG A 13 27.40 9.37 39.10
N ARG A 14 27.39 8.16 38.51
CA ARG A 14 27.62 7.91 37.07
C ARG A 14 26.48 8.43 36.18
N ILE A 15 25.22 8.27 36.61
CA ILE A 15 24.06 8.82 35.90
C ILE A 15 24.08 10.35 35.95
N ALA A 16 24.41 10.93 37.11
CA ALA A 16 24.52 12.38 37.27
C ALA A 16 25.69 12.98 36.48
N THR A 17 26.84 12.31 36.40
CA THR A 17 27.98 12.78 35.58
C THR A 17 27.75 12.59 34.08
N ALA A 18 27.04 11.54 33.66
CA ALA A 18 26.60 11.39 32.27
C ALA A 18 25.61 12.51 31.87
N ALA A 19 24.71 12.90 32.77
CA ALA A 19 23.80 14.03 32.55
C ALA A 19 24.53 15.39 32.53
N ALA A 20 25.55 15.58 33.36
CA ALA A 20 26.25 16.86 33.50
C ALA A 20 27.33 17.13 32.43
N TYR A 21 28.00 16.10 31.89
CA TYR A 21 29.17 16.30 31.01
C TYR A 21 29.12 15.63 29.63
N GLY A 22 28.08 14.84 29.31
CA GLY A 22 28.00 14.17 27.99
C GLY A 22 26.61 13.89 27.43
N GLY A 23 25.54 14.04 28.21
CA GLY A 23 24.17 13.69 27.83
C GLY A 23 23.19 14.87 27.73
N GLY A 24 23.55 16.06 28.24
CA GLY A 24 22.66 17.22 28.26
C GLY A 24 22.26 17.72 26.86
N GLY A 25 23.21 17.82 25.93
CA GLY A 25 22.93 18.27 24.55
C GLY A 25 22.09 17.28 23.75
N LEU A 26 22.45 15.99 23.76
CA LEU A 26 21.69 14.95 23.03
C LEU A 26 20.32 14.67 23.66
N GLY A 27 20.22 14.72 24.98
CA GLY A 27 18.95 14.59 25.71
C GLY A 27 18.01 15.78 25.46
N LEU A 28 18.51 17.02 25.52
CA LEU A 28 17.72 18.22 25.23
C LEU A 28 17.35 18.33 23.74
N LEU A 29 18.24 17.97 22.82
CA LEU A 29 17.94 17.91 21.39
C LEU A 29 16.90 16.82 21.08
N GLY A 30 17.01 15.65 21.72
CA GLY A 30 16.03 14.57 21.58
C GLY A 30 14.65 14.94 22.12
N VAL A 31 14.59 15.57 23.30
CA VAL A 31 13.34 16.08 23.89
C VAL A 31 12.74 17.21 23.04
N GLY A 32 13.58 18.12 22.52
CA GLY A 32 13.15 19.19 21.62
C GLY A 32 12.55 18.64 20.32
N LEU A 33 13.21 17.69 19.67
CA LEU A 33 12.70 17.05 18.45
C LEU A 33 11.39 16.30 18.70
N ALA A 34 11.28 15.55 19.82
CA ALA A 34 10.04 14.89 20.20
C ALA A 34 8.91 15.90 20.41
N GLY A 35 9.19 17.03 21.06
CA GLY A 35 8.24 18.14 21.23
C GLY A 35 7.76 18.72 19.91
N VAL A 36 8.68 18.93 18.94
CA VAL A 36 8.34 19.38 17.58
C VAL A 36 7.41 18.37 16.90
N LEU A 37 7.77 17.09 16.88
CA LEU A 37 6.98 16.03 16.24
C LEU A 37 5.56 15.91 16.84
N LEU A 38 5.44 15.98 18.17
CA LEU A 38 4.15 15.97 18.86
C LEU A 38 3.31 17.20 18.53
N THR A 39 3.93 18.37 18.43
CA THR A 39 3.25 19.62 18.07
C THR A 39 2.76 19.58 16.62
N GLU A 40 3.62 19.16 15.69
CA GLU A 40 3.24 18.96 14.28
C GLU A 40 2.14 17.93 14.12
N SER A 41 2.17 16.84 14.90
CA SER A 41 1.12 15.81 14.88
C SER A 41 -0.22 16.40 15.29
N ARG A 42 -0.27 17.19 16.37
CA ARG A 42 -1.49 17.89 16.80
C ARG A 42 -1.98 18.89 15.75
N LEU A 43 -1.08 19.65 15.12
CA LEU A 43 -1.43 20.58 14.06
C LEU A 43 -1.96 19.85 12.82
N ALA A 44 -1.34 18.72 12.44
CA ALA A 44 -1.79 17.90 11.34
C ALA A 44 -3.17 17.31 11.61
N ILE A 45 -3.42 16.76 12.81
CA ILE A 45 -4.74 16.23 13.20
C ILE A 45 -5.81 17.33 13.15
N ARG A 46 -5.51 18.54 13.62
CA ARG A 46 -6.45 19.68 13.55
C ARG A 46 -6.69 20.16 12.11
N ALA A 47 -5.69 20.01 11.24
CA ALA A 47 -5.79 20.38 9.84
C ALA A 47 -6.40 19.27 8.97
N ILE A 48 -6.38 18.02 9.41
CA ILE A 48 -7.16 16.95 8.78
C ILE A 48 -8.61 17.21 9.14
N GLY A 49 -9.45 17.36 8.12
CA GLY A 49 -10.89 17.52 8.34
C GLY A 49 -11.50 16.25 8.93
N ILE A 50 -12.68 16.37 9.50
CA ILE A 50 -13.49 15.21 9.84
C ILE A 50 -14.46 15.01 8.68
N LEU A 51 -14.47 13.81 8.10
CA LEU A 51 -15.56 13.43 7.21
C LEU A 51 -16.73 13.00 8.08
N ASP A 52 -17.84 13.69 7.92
CA ASP A 52 -19.09 13.32 8.59
C ASP A 52 -19.74 12.16 7.85
N GLY A 53 -20.18 11.15 8.61
CA GLY A 53 -20.94 10.00 8.10
C GLY A 53 -20.10 8.74 7.83
N ASP A 54 -20.82 7.64 7.64
CA ASP A 54 -20.23 6.36 7.27
C ASP A 54 -19.90 6.33 5.76
N PRO A 55 -18.91 5.53 5.34
CA PRO A 55 -18.66 5.28 3.92
C PRO A 55 -19.95 4.82 3.20
N PRO A 56 -20.19 5.26 1.96
CA PRO A 56 -21.39 4.87 1.25
C PRO A 56 -21.38 3.35 0.98
N ARG A 57 -22.53 2.70 1.14
CA ARG A 57 -22.66 1.27 0.87
C ARG A 57 -22.41 0.98 -0.62
N ALA A 58 -21.54 0.01 -0.87
CA ALA A 58 -21.19 -0.44 -2.22
C ALA A 58 -21.54 -1.92 -2.46
N ASP A 59 -21.88 -2.69 -1.43
CA ASP A 59 -22.28 -4.09 -1.58
C ASP A 59 -23.37 -4.26 -2.63
N GLY A 60 -23.18 -5.22 -3.53
CA GLY A 60 -24.06 -5.40 -4.68
C GLY A 60 -23.47 -6.31 -5.75
N VAL A 61 -24.24 -6.52 -6.81
CA VAL A 61 -23.81 -7.29 -7.98
C VAL A 61 -23.52 -6.32 -9.12
N TYR A 62 -22.31 -6.39 -9.65
CA TYR A 62 -21.78 -5.58 -10.73
C TYR A 62 -21.75 -6.40 -12.03
N GLY A 63 -21.77 -5.71 -13.18
CA GLY A 63 -21.74 -6.36 -14.49
C GLY A 63 -23.09 -6.91 -14.94
N ALA A 64 -24.19 -6.18 -14.72
CA ALA A 64 -25.54 -6.60 -15.10
C ALA A 64 -25.67 -6.99 -16.59
N ALA A 65 -24.86 -6.39 -17.48
CA ALA A 65 -24.79 -6.75 -18.89
C ALA A 65 -24.31 -8.20 -19.15
N PHE A 66 -23.61 -8.80 -18.19
CA PHE A 66 -23.13 -10.19 -18.23
C PHE A 66 -24.09 -11.15 -17.50
N ALA A 67 -25.32 -10.72 -17.21
CA ALA A 67 -26.36 -11.62 -16.75
C ALA A 67 -26.91 -12.39 -17.96
N ASP A 68 -26.66 -13.69 -18.05
CA ASP A 68 -27.32 -14.56 -19.01
C ASP A 68 -28.62 -15.12 -18.37
N PRO A 69 -29.82 -14.77 -18.88
CA PRO A 69 -31.08 -15.32 -18.38
C PRO A 69 -31.19 -16.84 -18.59
N ALA A 70 -30.47 -17.39 -19.58
CA ALA A 70 -30.45 -18.82 -19.88
C ALA A 70 -29.41 -19.59 -19.04
N GLN A 71 -28.40 -18.90 -18.50
CA GLN A 71 -27.38 -19.49 -17.64
C GLN A 71 -27.32 -18.75 -16.30
N ALA A 72 -27.99 -19.29 -15.29
CA ALA A 72 -27.96 -18.81 -13.92
C ALA A 72 -26.63 -19.15 -13.22
N ALA A 73 -25.50 -18.69 -13.76
CA ALA A 73 -24.21 -18.81 -13.10
C ALA A 73 -24.14 -17.86 -11.90
N ASP A 74 -23.70 -18.39 -10.76
CA ASP A 74 -23.47 -17.58 -9.56
C ASP A 74 -22.43 -16.49 -9.86
N PRO A 75 -22.62 -15.26 -9.35
CA PRO A 75 -21.63 -14.20 -9.53
C PRO A 75 -20.32 -14.56 -8.83
N LEU A 76 -19.20 -14.16 -9.42
CA LEU A 76 -17.89 -14.25 -8.77
C LEU A 76 -17.90 -13.36 -7.53
N VAL A 77 -17.54 -13.88 -6.36
CA VAL A 77 -17.56 -13.11 -5.12
C VAL A 77 -16.18 -12.46 -4.88
N LEU A 78 -16.16 -11.13 -4.83
CA LEU A 78 -15.02 -10.29 -4.45
C LEU A 78 -15.23 -9.76 -3.03
N ALA A 79 -14.33 -10.10 -2.11
CA ALA A 79 -14.33 -9.55 -0.75
C ALA A 79 -13.39 -8.33 -0.63
N PHE A 80 -13.81 -7.33 0.13
CA PHE A 80 -13.00 -6.18 0.52
C PHE A 80 -12.82 -6.15 2.04
N LEU A 81 -11.56 -6.04 2.48
CA LEU A 81 -11.17 -5.99 3.88
C LEU A 81 -10.22 -4.81 4.09
N GLY A 82 -10.21 -4.28 5.31
CA GLY A 82 -9.24 -3.29 5.74
C GLY A 82 -9.85 -2.15 6.54
N ASP A 83 -9.28 -0.97 6.35
CA ASP A 83 -9.61 0.25 7.08
C ASP A 83 -10.63 1.14 6.33
N SER A 84 -10.66 2.43 6.67
CA SER A 84 -11.55 3.42 6.03
C SER A 84 -11.30 3.57 4.53
N THR A 85 -10.07 3.32 4.07
CA THR A 85 -9.73 3.40 2.64
C THR A 85 -10.34 2.22 1.89
N ALA A 86 -10.28 1.01 2.46
CA ALA A 86 -10.99 -0.16 1.90
C ALA A 86 -12.52 0.03 1.94
N ALA A 87 -13.03 0.65 3.00
CA ALA A 87 -14.47 0.93 3.13
C ALA A 87 -14.98 1.98 2.12
N GLY A 88 -14.08 2.79 1.55
CA GLY A 88 -14.44 3.86 0.60
C GLY A 88 -14.80 5.19 1.27
N LEU A 89 -14.23 5.49 2.43
CA LEU A 89 -14.42 6.80 3.07
C LEU A 89 -13.82 7.91 2.21
N GLY A 90 -14.53 9.03 2.04
CA GLY A 90 -14.06 10.17 1.23
C GLY A 90 -14.79 10.35 -0.10
N VAL A 91 -15.70 9.44 -0.47
CA VAL A 91 -16.60 9.59 -1.63
C VAL A 91 -18.05 9.70 -1.21
N ALA A 92 -18.88 10.30 -2.08
CA ALA A 92 -20.30 10.51 -1.82
C ALA A 92 -21.15 9.32 -2.29
N ARG A 93 -20.71 8.56 -3.29
CA ARG A 93 -21.51 7.48 -3.91
C ARG A 93 -20.84 6.13 -3.76
N GLY A 94 -21.65 5.09 -3.55
CA GLY A 94 -21.16 3.70 -3.45
C GLY A 94 -20.37 3.26 -4.69
N GLY A 95 -20.78 3.70 -5.88
CA GLY A 95 -20.10 3.43 -7.15
C GLY A 95 -18.70 4.03 -7.29
N GLU A 96 -18.34 5.00 -6.43
CA GLU A 96 -17.04 5.67 -6.43
C GLU A 96 -16.06 5.02 -5.43
N THR A 97 -16.52 4.04 -4.66
CA THR A 97 -15.68 3.29 -3.71
C THR A 97 -14.70 2.38 -4.45
N PRO A 98 -13.53 2.05 -3.86
CA PRO A 98 -12.56 1.19 -4.51
C PRO A 98 -13.12 -0.22 -4.78
N GLY A 99 -13.96 -0.74 -3.87
CA GLY A 99 -14.64 -2.02 -4.05
C GLY A 99 -15.58 -2.02 -5.25
N ALA A 100 -16.38 -0.96 -5.44
CA ALA A 100 -17.26 -0.84 -6.59
C ALA A 100 -16.50 -0.74 -7.91
N LEU A 101 -15.45 0.10 -7.93
CA LEU A 101 -14.63 0.31 -9.12
C LEU A 101 -13.91 -0.96 -9.55
N LEU A 102 -13.31 -1.70 -8.60
CA LEU A 102 -12.70 -3.00 -8.89
C LEU A 102 -13.72 -4.06 -9.27
N SER A 103 -14.91 -4.08 -8.66
CA SER A 103 -15.96 -5.04 -9.03
C SER A 103 -16.46 -4.81 -10.45
N ALA A 104 -16.66 -3.54 -10.85
CA ALA A 104 -17.05 -3.18 -12.21
C ALA A 104 -15.96 -3.55 -13.22
N GLY A 105 -14.70 -3.16 -12.95
CA GLY A 105 -13.57 -3.49 -13.83
C GLY A 105 -13.34 -4.99 -13.96
N LEU A 106 -13.42 -5.73 -12.84
CA LEU A 106 -13.28 -7.18 -12.83
C LEU A 106 -14.43 -7.84 -13.59
N ALA A 107 -15.66 -7.36 -13.44
CA ALA A 107 -16.80 -7.91 -14.17
C ALA A 107 -16.65 -7.74 -15.69
N SER A 108 -16.11 -6.60 -16.12
CA SER A 108 -15.79 -6.35 -17.53
C SER A 108 -14.71 -7.29 -18.07
N VAL A 109 -13.63 -7.51 -17.33
CA VAL A 109 -12.53 -8.37 -17.79
C VAL A 109 -12.91 -9.86 -17.72
N ALA A 110 -13.65 -10.27 -16.70
CA ALA A 110 -14.09 -11.65 -16.52
C ALA A 110 -15.29 -12.03 -17.41
N GLU A 111 -15.91 -11.05 -18.08
CA GLU A 111 -17.22 -11.15 -18.75
C GLU A 111 -18.26 -11.87 -17.88
N ARG A 112 -18.21 -11.61 -16.57
CA ARG A 112 -19.00 -12.31 -15.54
C ARG A 112 -19.44 -11.34 -14.48
N ARG A 113 -20.65 -11.53 -13.96
CA ARG A 113 -21.15 -10.77 -12.81
C ARG A 113 -20.25 -10.94 -11.59
N VAL A 114 -20.00 -9.84 -10.89
CA VAL A 114 -19.19 -9.84 -9.65
C VAL A 114 -20.04 -9.36 -8.49
N ARG A 115 -20.13 -10.15 -7.43
CA ARG A 115 -20.77 -9.74 -6.17
C ARG A 115 -19.70 -9.18 -5.24
N LEU A 116 -19.81 -7.89 -4.93
CA LEU A 116 -18.98 -7.24 -3.93
C LEU A 116 -19.50 -7.55 -2.52
N VAL A 117 -18.59 -7.93 -1.65
CA VAL A 117 -18.80 -8.06 -0.20
C VAL A 117 -17.77 -7.19 0.50
N ASN A 118 -18.18 -6.04 1.05
CA ASN A 118 -17.29 -5.16 1.78
C ASN A 118 -17.46 -5.34 3.29
N VAL A 119 -16.46 -5.93 3.93
CA VAL A 119 -16.39 -6.09 5.39
C VAL A 119 -15.34 -5.19 6.03
N ALA A 120 -14.78 -4.25 5.25
CA ALA A 120 -13.84 -3.27 5.76
C ALA A 120 -14.52 -2.35 6.77
N LYS A 121 -13.74 -1.87 7.74
CA LYS A 121 -14.24 -1.04 8.83
C LYS A 121 -13.34 0.16 9.05
N SER A 122 -13.94 1.35 9.01
CA SER A 122 -13.24 2.59 9.34
C SER A 122 -12.55 2.51 10.70
N GLY A 123 -11.28 2.91 10.74
CA GLY A 123 -10.46 2.86 11.94
C GLY A 123 -9.82 1.51 12.27
N SER A 124 -10.08 0.45 11.48
CA SER A 124 -9.43 -0.85 11.67
C SER A 124 -7.91 -0.77 11.45
N ARG A 125 -7.19 -1.59 12.21
CA ARG A 125 -5.76 -1.87 12.11
C ARG A 125 -5.55 -3.29 11.61
N SER A 126 -4.32 -3.67 11.27
CA SER A 126 -3.98 -5.05 10.89
C SER A 126 -4.44 -6.09 11.92
N ALA A 127 -4.40 -5.76 13.23
CA ALA A 127 -4.84 -6.66 14.30
C ALA A 127 -6.35 -6.98 14.27
N ASP A 128 -7.16 -6.14 13.62
CA ASP A 128 -8.61 -6.30 13.54
C ASP A 128 -9.03 -7.18 12.34
N LEU A 129 -8.09 -7.55 11.46
CA LEU A 129 -8.37 -8.31 10.23
C LEU A 129 -8.95 -9.70 10.50
N ALA A 130 -8.62 -10.34 11.62
CA ALA A 130 -9.11 -11.68 11.93
C ALA A 130 -10.64 -11.76 11.93
N LEU A 131 -11.31 -10.75 12.49
CA LEU A 131 -12.77 -10.70 12.47
C LEU A 131 -13.31 -10.47 11.06
N GLN A 132 -12.70 -9.58 10.28
CA GLN A 132 -13.11 -9.31 8.91
C GLN A 132 -12.92 -10.54 8.00
N VAL A 133 -11.85 -11.31 8.19
CA VAL A 133 -11.63 -12.58 7.47
C VAL A 133 -12.73 -13.58 7.80
N ALA A 134 -13.09 -13.73 9.07
CA ALA A 134 -14.18 -14.61 9.48
C ALA A 134 -15.52 -14.21 8.83
N GLN A 135 -15.81 -12.91 8.74
CA GLN A 135 -16.99 -12.38 8.06
C GLN A 135 -16.96 -12.63 6.54
N ALA A 136 -15.82 -12.32 5.89
CA ALA A 136 -15.66 -12.51 4.46
C ALA A 136 -15.84 -13.98 4.05
N LEU A 137 -15.27 -14.93 4.81
CA LEU A 137 -15.32 -16.36 4.49
C LEU A 137 -16.74 -16.95 4.52
N GLN A 138 -17.69 -16.34 5.23
CA GLN A 138 -19.11 -16.74 5.17
C GLN A 138 -19.71 -16.63 3.77
N HIS A 139 -19.10 -15.80 2.92
CA HIS A 139 -19.54 -15.53 1.56
C HIS A 139 -18.78 -16.30 0.48
N ARG A 140 -17.82 -17.16 0.87
CA ARG A 140 -16.97 -17.96 -0.04
C ARG A 140 -16.36 -17.12 -1.17
N PRO A 141 -15.61 -16.05 -0.85
CA PRO A 141 -15.00 -15.20 -1.86
C PRO A 141 -14.00 -15.98 -2.71
N ARG A 142 -14.05 -15.79 -4.02
CA ARG A 142 -13.03 -16.33 -4.92
C ARG A 142 -11.75 -15.49 -4.87
N VAL A 143 -11.90 -14.19 -4.62
CA VAL A 143 -10.79 -13.27 -4.46
C VAL A 143 -11.09 -12.22 -3.40
N ALA A 144 -10.05 -11.75 -2.71
CA ALA A 144 -10.12 -10.74 -1.68
C ALA A 144 -9.08 -9.63 -1.93
N VAL A 145 -9.49 -8.39 -1.67
CA VAL A 145 -8.59 -7.24 -1.62
C VAL A 145 -8.49 -6.74 -0.20
N ILE A 146 -7.26 -6.56 0.29
CA ILE A 146 -6.99 -6.00 1.63
C ILE A 146 -6.29 -4.66 1.47
N MET A 147 -6.82 -3.59 2.07
CA MET A 147 -6.13 -2.30 2.18
C MET A 147 -6.10 -1.85 3.64
N VAL A 148 -4.94 -1.97 4.28
CA VAL A 148 -4.74 -1.62 5.69
C VAL A 148 -3.31 -1.15 5.94
N GLY A 149 -3.15 -0.25 6.91
CA GLY A 149 -1.83 0.14 7.41
C GLY A 149 -1.73 1.61 7.81
N ALA A 150 -2.62 2.47 7.28
CA ALA A 150 -2.63 3.88 7.65
C ALA A 150 -2.87 4.05 9.17
N ASN A 151 -3.86 3.32 9.71
CA ASN A 151 -4.16 3.33 11.14
C ASN A 151 -3.06 2.66 11.99
N ASP A 152 -2.35 1.67 11.45
CA ASP A 152 -1.22 1.05 12.14
C ASP A 152 -0.10 2.06 12.37
N VAL A 153 0.22 2.89 11.37
CA VAL A 153 1.23 3.95 11.50
C VAL A 153 0.75 5.09 12.40
N THR A 154 -0.46 5.62 12.19
CA THR A 154 -0.96 6.77 12.98
C THR A 154 -1.19 6.42 14.46
N ARG A 155 -1.51 5.17 14.76
CA ARG A 155 -1.68 4.66 16.13
C ARG A 155 -0.41 4.00 16.69
N HIS A 156 0.72 4.09 15.99
CA HIS A 156 2.02 3.58 16.42
C HIS A 156 2.00 2.09 16.79
N SER A 157 1.30 1.28 16.00
CA SER A 157 1.21 -0.16 16.21
C SER A 157 2.57 -0.82 15.91
N PRO A 158 3.02 -1.80 16.71
CA PRO A 158 4.31 -2.46 16.44
C PRO A 158 4.29 -3.19 15.09
N ALA A 159 5.22 -2.84 14.21
CA ALA A 159 5.26 -3.35 12.83
C ALA A 159 5.22 -4.89 12.75
N ALA A 160 5.95 -5.58 13.64
CA ALA A 160 5.94 -7.05 13.69
C ALA A 160 4.54 -7.63 13.98
N THR A 161 3.73 -6.96 14.80
CA THR A 161 2.34 -7.37 15.05
C THR A 161 1.45 -7.09 13.85
N CYS A 162 1.61 -5.92 13.21
CA CYS A 162 0.84 -5.57 12.02
C CYS A 162 1.08 -6.56 10.87
N VAL A 163 2.35 -6.87 10.62
CA VAL A 163 2.80 -7.76 9.55
C VAL A 163 2.37 -9.20 9.81
N ARG A 164 2.51 -9.69 11.05
CA ARG A 164 2.02 -11.02 11.43
C ARG A 164 0.51 -11.14 11.22
N ALA A 165 -0.27 -10.20 11.73
CA ALA A 165 -1.72 -10.23 11.61
C ALA A 165 -2.18 -10.17 10.14
N LEU A 166 -1.52 -9.38 9.30
CA LEU A 166 -1.78 -9.37 7.85
C LEU A 166 -1.41 -10.70 7.19
N GLY A 167 -0.23 -11.25 7.49
CA GLY A 167 0.20 -12.55 6.96
C GLY A 167 -0.74 -13.68 7.35
N ASP A 168 -1.23 -13.69 8.59
CA ASP A 168 -2.21 -14.67 9.09
C ASP A 168 -3.56 -14.53 8.37
N ALA A 169 -4.02 -13.30 8.13
CA ALA A 169 -5.23 -13.03 7.36
C ALA A 169 -5.13 -13.54 5.91
N VAL A 170 -4.01 -13.24 5.23
CA VAL A 170 -3.75 -13.72 3.86
C VAL A 170 -3.71 -15.24 3.83
N ARG A 171 -2.95 -15.87 4.74
CA ARG A 171 -2.82 -17.32 4.82
C ARG A 171 -4.17 -18.00 5.02
N THR A 172 -5.00 -17.45 5.90
CA THR A 172 -6.34 -17.99 6.19
C THR A 172 -7.26 -17.92 4.95
N LEU A 173 -7.23 -16.80 4.22
CA LEU A 173 -7.98 -16.66 2.96
C LEU A 173 -7.46 -17.61 1.88
N ARG A 174 -6.14 -17.72 1.70
CA ARG A 174 -5.51 -18.63 0.74
C ARG A 174 -5.86 -20.09 1.02
N LEU A 175 -5.82 -20.51 2.29
CA LEU A 175 -6.22 -21.87 2.71
C LEU A 175 -7.71 -22.18 2.42
N ALA A 176 -8.55 -21.15 2.34
CA ALA A 176 -9.95 -21.27 1.94
C ALA A 176 -10.17 -21.23 0.42
N GLY A 177 -9.11 -21.23 -0.40
CA GLY A 177 -9.19 -21.17 -1.86
C GLY A 177 -9.47 -19.77 -2.43
N CYS A 178 -9.29 -18.72 -1.62
CA CYS A 178 -9.48 -17.33 -2.01
C CYS A 178 -8.13 -16.73 -2.47
N ASP A 179 -8.07 -16.16 -3.67
CA ASP A 179 -6.93 -15.37 -4.12
C ASP A 179 -6.85 -14.03 -3.37
N VAL A 180 -5.66 -13.54 -3.05
CA VAL A 180 -5.52 -12.34 -2.20
C VAL A 180 -4.58 -11.32 -2.84
N VAL A 181 -5.09 -10.10 -3.00
CA VAL A 181 -4.31 -8.94 -3.43
C VAL A 181 -4.31 -7.90 -2.32
N VAL A 182 -3.13 -7.45 -1.90
CA VAL A 182 -3.00 -6.45 -0.83
C VAL A 182 -2.51 -5.13 -1.41
N GLY A 183 -3.32 -4.09 -1.23
CA GLY A 183 -2.87 -2.70 -1.35
C GLY A 183 -2.09 -2.31 -0.11
N THR A 184 -0.77 -2.22 -0.24
CA THR A 184 0.12 -1.96 0.91
C THR A 184 -0.04 -0.55 1.49
N CYS A 185 0.48 -0.35 2.70
CA CYS A 185 0.37 0.90 3.45
C CYS A 185 0.76 2.10 2.57
N PRO A 186 -0.12 3.11 2.43
CA PRO A 186 0.17 4.30 1.64
C PRO A 186 1.27 5.14 2.28
N ASP A 187 1.98 5.93 1.48
CA ASP A 187 3.02 6.86 1.95
C ASP A 187 2.37 8.06 2.66
N LEU A 188 2.27 8.02 3.99
CA LEU A 188 1.64 9.08 4.78
C LEU A 188 2.40 10.42 4.72
N GLY A 189 3.63 10.44 4.21
CA GLY A 189 4.36 11.68 3.96
C GLY A 189 3.85 12.47 2.75
N THR A 190 2.87 11.97 2.00
CA THR A 190 2.17 12.75 0.96
C THR A 190 1.01 13.58 1.49
N ILE A 191 0.56 13.32 2.71
CA ILE A 191 -0.56 14.04 3.33
C ILE A 191 -0.14 15.50 3.54
N LYS A 192 -0.78 16.42 2.81
CA LYS A 192 -0.41 17.85 2.75
C LYS A 192 -0.38 18.52 4.15
N PRO A 193 -1.33 18.27 5.06
CA PRO A 193 -1.27 18.75 6.44
C PRO A 193 -0.01 18.35 7.23
N VAL A 194 0.68 17.25 6.87
CA VAL A 194 1.86 16.76 7.58
C VAL A 194 3.08 17.56 7.11
N ARG A 195 3.69 18.33 8.02
CA ARG A 195 4.85 19.19 7.77
C ARG A 195 6.18 18.51 8.16
N PRO A 196 7.33 18.91 7.60
CA PRO A 196 8.63 18.44 8.07
C PRO A 196 8.99 19.06 9.42
N PRO A 197 9.55 18.29 10.38
CA PRO A 197 10.14 16.96 10.18
C PRO A 197 9.18 15.76 10.25
N LEU A 198 7.95 15.90 10.76
CA LEU A 198 7.00 14.79 10.92
C LEU A 198 6.72 14.06 9.59
N ARG A 199 6.67 14.79 8.48
CA ARG A 199 6.50 14.25 7.13
C ARG A 199 7.54 13.18 6.79
N TRP A 200 8.80 13.41 7.16
CA TRP A 200 9.89 12.49 6.88
C TRP A 200 9.77 11.22 7.71
N VAL A 201 9.38 11.36 8.98
CA VAL A 201 9.13 10.24 9.88
C VAL A 201 7.95 9.41 9.37
N ALA A 202 6.82 10.06 9.07
CA ALA A 202 5.62 9.40 8.55
C ALA A 202 5.91 8.61 7.26
N ARG A 203 6.60 9.23 6.28
CA ARG A 203 7.05 8.56 5.05
C ARG A 203 7.91 7.34 5.33
N ARG A 204 8.89 7.47 6.23
CA ARG A 204 9.81 6.39 6.55
C ARG A 204 9.06 5.21 7.18
N LEU A 205 8.24 5.48 8.19
CA LEU A 205 7.48 4.45 8.90
C LEU A 205 6.48 3.74 7.97
N SER A 206 5.76 4.50 7.14
CA SER A 206 4.80 3.90 6.21
C SER A 206 5.47 3.04 5.13
N ARG A 207 6.60 3.48 4.57
CA ARG A 207 7.36 2.69 3.58
C ARG A 207 7.99 1.45 4.19
N GLN A 208 8.50 1.55 5.42
CA GLN A 208 9.03 0.39 6.15
C GLN A 208 7.92 -0.63 6.42
N LEU A 209 6.74 -0.17 6.84
CA LEU A 209 5.58 -1.06 7.00
C LEU A 209 5.16 -1.69 5.67
N ALA A 210 5.06 -0.91 4.59
CA ALA A 210 4.70 -1.41 3.26
C ALA A 210 5.67 -2.51 2.76
N ALA A 211 6.99 -2.30 2.91
CA ALA A 211 7.98 -3.32 2.56
C ALA A 211 7.80 -4.60 3.40
N ALA A 212 7.59 -4.46 4.71
CA ALA A 212 7.38 -5.61 5.58
C ALA A 212 6.06 -6.35 5.27
N GLN A 213 5.00 -5.61 4.90
CA GLN A 213 3.75 -6.19 4.41
C GLN A 213 3.97 -6.99 3.13
N THR A 214 4.72 -6.45 2.15
CA THR A 214 5.04 -7.18 0.91
C THR A 214 5.70 -8.53 1.19
N ILE A 215 6.70 -8.57 2.09
CA ILE A 215 7.37 -9.83 2.45
C ILE A 215 6.35 -10.84 2.99
N ALA A 216 5.60 -10.47 4.04
CA ALA A 216 4.68 -11.40 4.69
C ALA A 216 3.52 -11.85 3.81
N VAL A 217 3.00 -10.96 2.94
CA VAL A 217 1.92 -11.29 2.02
C VAL A 217 2.40 -12.27 0.95
N VAL A 218 3.56 -12.02 0.35
CA VAL A 218 4.14 -12.92 -0.66
C VAL A 218 4.47 -14.26 -0.03
N GLU A 219 5.08 -14.28 1.16
CA GLU A 219 5.34 -15.51 1.94
C GLU A 219 4.06 -16.30 2.25
N ALA A 220 2.93 -15.61 2.48
CA ALA A 220 1.63 -16.21 2.71
C ALA A 220 0.88 -16.62 1.43
N GLY A 221 1.48 -16.46 0.24
CA GLY A 221 0.90 -16.84 -1.05
C GLY A 221 -0.06 -15.80 -1.65
N GLY A 222 -0.03 -14.56 -1.16
CA GLY A 222 -0.76 -13.43 -1.74
C GLY A 222 0.10 -12.60 -2.70
N ARG A 223 -0.54 -11.60 -3.33
CA ARG A 223 0.13 -10.59 -4.17
C ARG A 223 0.04 -9.23 -3.49
N THR A 224 1.02 -8.37 -3.71
CA THR A 224 0.95 -6.97 -3.24
C THR A 224 1.01 -5.99 -4.37
N VAL A 225 0.32 -4.87 -4.20
CA VAL A 225 0.45 -3.68 -5.03
C VAL A 225 0.83 -2.52 -4.13
N SER A 226 1.91 -1.83 -4.50
CA SER A 226 2.32 -0.60 -3.82
C SER A 226 1.33 0.52 -4.12
N LEU A 227 0.54 0.90 -3.12
CA LEU A 227 -0.31 2.09 -3.18
C LEU A 227 0.46 3.36 -2.81
N GLY A 228 1.78 3.27 -2.59
CA GLY A 228 2.62 4.40 -2.19
C GLY A 228 2.37 5.63 -3.06
N SER A 229 2.31 6.82 -2.46
CA SER A 229 2.01 8.14 -3.05
C SER A 229 0.98 8.21 -4.20
N LEU A 230 0.09 7.21 -4.37
CA LEU A 230 -0.77 6.98 -5.53
C LEU A 230 -0.40 7.85 -6.74
N LEU A 231 0.79 7.54 -7.33
CA LEU A 231 1.40 8.06 -8.57
C LEU A 231 2.60 9.04 -8.42
N GLY A 232 3.58 8.73 -7.56
CA GLY A 232 4.84 9.48 -7.52
C GLY A 232 4.76 10.98 -7.10
N PRO A 233 5.85 11.76 -7.28
CA PRO A 233 5.90 13.18 -6.89
C PRO A 233 4.84 14.05 -7.59
N GLU A 234 4.48 13.71 -8.83
CA GLU A 234 3.53 14.46 -9.65
C GLU A 234 2.08 14.39 -9.16
N PHE A 235 1.75 13.39 -8.34
CA PHE A 235 0.42 13.23 -7.74
C PHE A 235 0.38 13.56 -6.26
N ALA A 236 1.52 13.50 -5.56
CA ALA A 236 1.66 14.12 -4.24
C ALA A 236 1.40 15.64 -4.28
N ALA A 237 1.48 16.26 -5.46
CA ALA A 237 1.19 17.67 -5.70
C ALA A 237 -0.28 17.99 -6.08
N ARG A 238 -1.16 16.98 -6.18
CA ARG A 238 -2.55 17.11 -6.68
C ARG A 238 -3.58 17.05 -5.54
N PRO A 239 -4.09 18.19 -5.03
CA PRO A 239 -5.08 18.21 -3.96
C PRO A 239 -6.36 17.45 -4.29
N GLU A 240 -6.72 17.36 -5.57
CA GLU A 240 -7.91 16.65 -6.09
C GLU A 240 -7.86 15.13 -5.87
N MET A 241 -6.69 14.57 -5.53
CA MET A 241 -6.53 13.15 -5.18
C MET A 241 -7.04 12.83 -3.77
N PHE A 242 -7.30 13.85 -2.95
CA PHE A 242 -7.78 13.72 -1.57
C PHE A 242 -9.20 14.26 -1.43
N ALA A 243 -9.96 13.67 -0.52
CA ALA A 243 -11.27 14.15 -0.12
C ALA A 243 -11.18 15.50 0.61
N SER A 244 -12.34 16.05 1.00
CA SER A 244 -12.43 17.35 1.69
C SER A 244 -11.66 17.41 3.01
N ASP A 245 -11.39 16.25 3.64
CA ASP A 245 -10.57 16.14 4.84
C ASP A 245 -9.06 16.25 4.61
N ARG A 246 -8.62 16.22 3.35
CA ARG A 246 -7.21 16.26 2.93
C ARG A 246 -6.41 15.05 3.41
N TYR A 247 -7.08 13.93 3.68
CA TYR A 247 -6.48 12.69 4.20
C TYR A 247 -6.94 11.46 3.42
N HIS A 248 -8.24 11.21 3.30
CA HIS A 248 -8.75 10.06 2.56
C HIS A 248 -8.67 10.30 1.04
N PRO A 249 -8.59 9.24 0.21
CA PRO A 249 -8.67 9.41 -1.23
C PRO A 249 -10.03 10.00 -1.67
N SER A 250 -9.99 10.86 -2.69
CA SER A 250 -11.19 11.29 -3.41
C SER A 250 -11.69 10.19 -4.36
N ALA A 251 -12.79 10.44 -5.08
CA ALA A 251 -13.24 9.56 -6.17
C ALA A 251 -12.14 9.32 -7.22
N GLN A 252 -11.36 10.36 -7.57
CA GLN A 252 -10.23 10.24 -8.49
C GLN A 252 -9.06 9.46 -7.87
N GLY A 253 -8.81 9.65 -6.57
CA GLY A 253 -7.84 8.87 -5.81
C GLY A 253 -8.19 7.38 -5.79
N TYR A 254 -9.45 7.03 -5.55
CA TYR A 254 -9.91 5.64 -5.60
C TYR A 254 -9.90 5.05 -7.00
N ALA A 255 -10.28 5.81 -8.04
CA ALA A 255 -10.15 5.36 -9.43
C ALA A 255 -8.70 5.02 -9.78
N THR A 256 -7.75 5.84 -9.33
CA THR A 256 -6.32 5.59 -9.51
C THR A 256 -5.86 4.33 -8.79
N ALA A 257 -6.26 4.15 -7.52
CA ALA A 257 -5.93 2.94 -6.77
C ALA A 257 -6.52 1.69 -7.42
N ALA A 258 -7.77 1.76 -7.89
CA ALA A 258 -8.44 0.68 -8.59
C ALA A 258 -7.71 0.32 -9.91
N MET A 259 -7.31 1.31 -10.72
CA MET A 259 -6.52 1.07 -11.93
C MET A 259 -5.19 0.37 -11.65
N ALA A 260 -4.52 0.69 -10.53
CA ALA A 260 -3.28 0.03 -10.15
C ALA A 260 -3.49 -1.42 -9.66
N LEU A 261 -4.60 -1.68 -8.95
CA LEU A 261 -4.92 -2.98 -8.36
C LEU A 261 -5.53 -3.98 -9.37
N LEU A 262 -6.33 -3.48 -10.33
CA LEU A 262 -7.12 -4.33 -11.24
C LEU A 262 -6.27 -5.35 -12.02
N PRO A 263 -5.11 -5.01 -12.61
CA PRO A 263 -4.30 -5.99 -13.34
C PRO A 263 -3.84 -7.16 -12.46
N SER A 264 -3.47 -6.87 -11.21
CA SER A 264 -3.06 -7.91 -10.24
C SER A 264 -4.24 -8.77 -9.80
N LEU A 265 -5.43 -8.18 -9.71
CA LEU A 265 -6.67 -8.90 -9.42
C LEU A 265 -7.03 -9.87 -10.55
N CYS A 266 -6.99 -9.42 -11.80
CA CYS A 266 -7.24 -10.26 -12.97
C CYS A 266 -6.20 -11.37 -13.10
N ALA A 267 -4.92 -11.04 -12.89
CA ALA A 267 -3.82 -12.01 -12.94
C ALA A 267 -3.86 -13.03 -11.79
N ALA A 268 -4.50 -12.71 -10.66
CA ALA A 268 -4.69 -13.66 -9.57
C ALA A 268 -5.81 -14.67 -9.86
N LEU A 269 -6.71 -14.33 -10.79
CA LEU A 269 -7.82 -15.17 -11.23
C LEU A 269 -7.56 -15.85 -12.58
N ASP A 270 -6.35 -15.74 -13.11
CA ASP A 270 -5.95 -16.25 -14.43
C ASP A 270 -6.86 -15.73 -15.57
N LEU A 271 -7.37 -14.50 -15.45
CA LEU A 271 -8.26 -13.87 -16.43
C LEU A 271 -7.52 -13.12 -17.55
N TRP A 272 -6.19 -12.98 -17.44
CA TRP A 272 -5.38 -12.45 -18.53
C TRP A 272 -4.88 -13.65 -19.34
N PRO A 273 -5.09 -13.71 -20.66
CA PRO A 273 -4.54 -14.78 -21.47
C PRO A 273 -3.01 -14.80 -21.32
N GLU A 274 -2.42 -15.99 -21.18
CA GLU A 274 -1.04 -16.15 -21.62
C GLU A 274 -1.06 -15.85 -23.11
N GLU A 275 -0.58 -14.67 -23.51
CA GLU A 275 -0.50 -14.32 -24.92
C GLU A 275 0.46 -15.31 -25.59
N THR A 276 -0.13 -16.24 -26.35
CA THR A 276 0.59 -17.12 -27.27
C THR A 276 1.26 -16.25 -28.34
N GLY A 277 2.48 -15.77 -28.04
CA GLY A 277 3.37 -15.11 -28.99
C GLY A 277 3.12 -13.62 -29.21
N GLY A 278 3.61 -12.77 -28.30
CA GLY A 278 3.82 -11.34 -28.60
C GLY A 278 3.72 -10.41 -27.39
N ALA A 279 4.79 -10.32 -26.59
CA ALA A 279 4.90 -9.45 -25.42
C ALA A 279 3.96 -9.81 -24.25
N ALA A 280 4.10 -11.04 -23.73
CA ALA A 280 3.90 -11.27 -22.31
C ALA A 280 4.60 -10.13 -21.54
N VAL A 281 3.95 -9.57 -20.52
CA VAL A 281 4.62 -8.67 -19.58
C VAL A 281 5.65 -9.51 -18.83
N GLU A 282 6.81 -9.67 -19.47
CA GLU A 282 8.01 -10.30 -18.95
C GLU A 282 8.24 -9.74 -17.55
N PRO A 283 8.50 -10.59 -16.55
CA PRO A 283 8.85 -10.10 -15.23
C PRO A 283 10.05 -9.16 -15.39
N GLU A 284 9.85 -7.88 -15.05
CA GLU A 284 10.87 -6.86 -15.25
C GLU A 284 12.13 -7.15 -14.44
N ALA A 285 11.95 -7.85 -13.31
CA ALA A 285 13.02 -8.54 -12.59
C ALA A 285 12.47 -9.66 -11.70
N VAL A 286 13.26 -10.72 -11.51
CA VAL A 286 13.14 -11.69 -10.41
C VAL A 286 14.16 -11.30 -9.35
N LEU A 287 13.70 -10.81 -8.20
CA LEU A 287 14.60 -10.35 -7.11
C LEU A 287 14.33 -11.12 -5.82
N PRO A 288 15.29 -11.16 -4.87
CA PRO A 288 14.99 -11.65 -3.53
C PRO A 288 13.82 -10.85 -2.95
N VAL A 289 12.88 -11.52 -2.26
CA VAL A 289 11.62 -10.88 -1.81
C VAL A 289 11.87 -9.60 -1.01
N ALA A 290 12.90 -9.57 -0.15
CA ALA A 290 13.26 -8.39 0.61
C ALA A 290 13.70 -7.20 -0.28
N VAL A 291 14.43 -7.47 -1.36
CA VAL A 291 14.88 -6.45 -2.33
C VAL A 291 13.69 -5.96 -3.14
N ALA A 292 12.81 -6.87 -3.59
CA ALA A 292 11.59 -6.52 -4.30
C ALA A 292 10.66 -5.66 -3.43
N ALA A 293 10.49 -6.02 -2.16
CA ALA A 293 9.71 -5.27 -1.19
C ALA A 293 10.25 -3.85 -0.96
N ALA A 294 11.57 -3.71 -0.80
CA ALA A 294 12.20 -2.40 -0.64
C ALA A 294 12.04 -1.52 -1.90
N ALA A 295 12.19 -2.10 -3.08
CA ALA A 295 12.00 -1.40 -4.35
C ALA A 295 10.54 -0.96 -4.55
N ALA A 296 9.58 -1.84 -4.26
CA ALA A 296 8.15 -1.58 -4.40
C ALA A 296 7.64 -0.54 -3.40
N ALA A 297 8.11 -0.56 -2.15
CA ALA A 297 7.69 0.41 -1.13
C ALA A 297 8.00 1.87 -1.51
N GLY A 298 8.97 2.09 -2.40
CA GLY A 298 9.32 3.41 -2.93
C GLY A 298 8.62 3.81 -4.23
N ARG A 299 7.90 2.89 -4.90
CA ARG A 299 7.37 3.07 -6.26
C ARG A 299 5.89 2.63 -6.34
N SER A 300 5.00 3.57 -6.61
CA SER A 300 3.57 3.34 -6.79
C SER A 300 3.28 2.36 -7.94
N GLY A 301 2.24 1.55 -7.82
CA GLY A 301 1.78 0.65 -8.88
C GLY A 301 2.71 -0.53 -9.16
N THR A 302 3.73 -0.73 -8.32
CA THR A 302 4.57 -1.92 -8.37
C THR A 302 3.84 -3.09 -7.74
N GLU A 303 3.55 -4.11 -8.55
CA GLU A 303 3.11 -5.42 -8.11
C GLU A 303 4.34 -6.26 -7.69
N VAL A 304 4.21 -6.96 -6.57
CA VAL A 304 5.14 -7.99 -6.14
C VAL A 304 4.36 -9.28 -5.87
N ALA A 305 4.77 -10.36 -6.54
CA ALA A 305 4.21 -11.70 -6.41
C ALA A 305 5.34 -12.74 -6.32
N ALA A 306 5.07 -13.92 -5.77
CA ALA A 306 6.07 -14.98 -5.69
C ALA A 306 6.58 -15.42 -7.08
N ALA A 307 7.88 -15.70 -7.20
CA ALA A 307 8.49 -16.27 -8.40
C ALA A 307 8.83 -17.75 -8.15
N GLY A 308 8.07 -18.68 -8.75
CA GLY A 308 8.34 -20.13 -8.73
C GLY A 308 7.14 -20.99 -8.32
N PRO A 309 7.30 -22.32 -8.22
CA PRO A 309 6.25 -23.25 -7.81
C PRO A 309 5.94 -23.14 -6.31
N ASP A 310 4.66 -23.39 -5.96
CA ASP A 310 4.01 -23.22 -4.65
C ASP A 310 4.59 -24.15 -3.56
N THR A 311 5.82 -23.84 -3.13
CA THR A 311 6.63 -24.66 -2.22
C THR A 311 6.70 -24.09 -0.80
N GLY A 312 5.96 -23.03 -0.51
CA GLY A 312 5.80 -22.47 0.85
C GLY A 312 6.99 -21.67 1.40
N VAL A 313 8.12 -21.58 0.67
CA VAL A 313 9.26 -20.71 1.03
C VAL A 313 9.67 -19.89 -0.19
N TRP A 314 9.06 -18.72 -0.33
CA TRP A 314 9.29 -17.82 -1.46
C TRP A 314 10.57 -17.01 -1.26
N ARG A 315 11.67 -17.45 -1.88
CA ARG A 315 12.95 -16.73 -1.85
C ARG A 315 13.04 -15.61 -2.88
N TRP A 316 12.20 -15.67 -3.92
CA TRP A 316 12.24 -14.79 -5.07
C TRP A 316 10.84 -14.24 -5.37
N ALA A 317 10.78 -13.01 -5.84
CA ALA A 317 9.55 -12.34 -6.24
C ALA A 317 9.67 -11.69 -7.62
N LEU A 318 8.59 -11.77 -8.37
CA LEU A 318 8.37 -11.04 -9.62
C LEU A 318 7.97 -9.61 -9.31
N ILE A 319 8.57 -8.66 -10.02
CA ILE A 319 8.20 -7.25 -9.97
C ILE A 319 7.55 -6.88 -11.30
N LYS A 320 6.35 -6.27 -11.24
CA LYS A 320 5.67 -5.73 -12.42
C LYS A 320 5.22 -4.30 -12.16
N HIS A 321 5.55 -3.37 -13.04
CA HIS A 321 5.02 -2.01 -13.01
C HIS A 321 3.68 -1.95 -13.76
N ARG A 322 2.56 -1.89 -13.02
CA ARG A 322 1.21 -1.95 -13.59
C ARG A 322 0.67 -0.62 -14.09
N LEU A 323 1.35 0.47 -13.77
CA LEU A 323 0.96 1.79 -14.21
C LEU A 323 2.09 2.46 -14.98
N ARG A 324 1.94 2.50 -16.31
CA ARG A 324 2.77 3.26 -17.24
C ARG A 324 1.93 4.44 -17.75
N LEU A 325 1.84 5.51 -16.98
CA LEU A 325 1.36 6.80 -17.51
C LEU A 325 2.54 7.47 -18.22
N GLY A 326 2.87 6.96 -19.41
CA GLY A 326 3.76 7.60 -20.35
C GLY A 326 2.95 7.97 -21.59
N LEU A 327 2.83 9.25 -21.90
CA LEU A 327 2.53 9.65 -23.27
C LEU A 327 3.61 9.01 -24.17
N PRO A 328 3.25 8.43 -25.34
CA PRO A 328 4.25 7.91 -26.26
C PRO A 328 5.19 9.06 -26.67
N GLY A 329 6.47 8.97 -26.31
CA GLY A 329 7.50 9.93 -26.76
C GLY A 329 8.63 10.27 -25.79
N ALA A 330 8.51 10.01 -24.49
CA ALA A 330 9.54 10.44 -23.53
C ALA A 330 10.87 9.65 -23.61
N GLU A 331 10.84 8.42 -24.13
CA GLU A 331 12.01 7.56 -24.25
C GLU A 331 12.87 7.87 -25.49
N GLN A 332 12.24 8.36 -26.58
CA GLN A 332 12.93 8.76 -27.81
C GLN A 332 13.73 10.07 -27.66
N LEU A 333 13.30 10.96 -26.76
CA LEU A 333 14.02 12.23 -26.50
C LEU A 333 15.31 12.03 -25.70
N ARG A 334 15.42 10.96 -24.90
CA ARG A 334 16.65 10.67 -24.13
C ARG A 334 17.74 10.06 -24.99
N THR A 335 17.40 9.23 -25.97
CA THR A 335 18.34 8.67 -26.94
C THR A 335 18.79 9.70 -27.97
N ALA A 336 17.92 10.64 -28.37
CA ALA A 336 18.31 11.73 -29.29
C ALA A 336 19.31 12.72 -28.67
N SER A 337 19.19 13.00 -27.37
CA SER A 337 20.12 13.90 -26.68
C SER A 337 21.47 13.27 -26.33
N ALA A 338 21.58 11.93 -26.33
CA ALA A 338 22.84 11.21 -26.09
C ALA A 338 23.74 11.10 -27.34
N ASN A 339 23.17 11.29 -28.54
CA ASN A 339 23.90 11.21 -29.82
C ASN A 339 24.34 12.57 -30.38
N SER A 340 24.12 13.67 -29.65
CA SER A 340 24.58 15.01 -30.04
C SER A 340 25.72 15.49 -29.15
N HIS A 341 26.90 14.87 -29.33
CA HIS A 341 28.17 15.54 -29.04
C HIS A 341 28.83 15.88 -30.39
N PRO A 342 28.99 17.17 -30.74
CA PRO A 342 29.77 17.53 -31.91
C PRO A 342 31.25 17.26 -31.60
N GLY A 343 31.87 16.41 -32.42
CA GLY A 343 33.30 16.15 -32.37
C GLY A 343 34.09 17.44 -32.45
N THR A 344 35.06 17.56 -31.54
CA THR A 344 36.09 18.60 -31.54
C THR A 344 36.74 18.67 -32.91
N GLY A 345 36.62 19.83 -33.57
CA GLY A 345 37.23 20.10 -34.87
C GLY A 345 38.74 20.02 -34.79
N ASP A 346 39.32 19.24 -35.71
CA ASP A 346 40.75 19.19 -35.94
C ASP A 346 41.17 20.40 -36.78
N VAL A 347 42.30 20.98 -36.41
CA VAL A 347 42.81 22.27 -36.90
C VAL A 347 44.03 21.99 -37.80
N ARG A 348 44.02 22.64 -38.98
CA ARG A 348 45.13 22.97 -39.93
C ARG A 348 45.51 21.99 -41.04
N ALA A 349 45.21 22.43 -42.27
CA ALA A 349 46.21 22.99 -43.18
C ALA A 349 45.60 24.31 -43.72
N THR A 350 46.26 25.47 -43.75
CA THR A 350 47.64 25.79 -44.14
C THR A 350 48.56 26.25 -43.01
#